data_AF-A0A821YNA6-F1
#
_entry.id   AF-A0A821YNA6-F1
#
_cell.length_a   1.000
_cell.length_b   1.000
_cell.length_c   1.000
_cell.angle_alpha   90.00
_cell.angle_beta   90.00
_cell.angle_gamma   90.00
#
_symmetry.space_group_name_H-M   'P 1'
#
loop_
_entity.id
_entity.type
_entity.pdbx_description
1 polymer ?
#
loop_
_entity_poly.entity_id
_entity_poly.type
_entity_poly.pdbx_seq_one_letter_code
_entity_poly.pdbx_strand_id
1 'polypeptide(L)' 'MATYLADRVIVFDGEPSIKTHASEPQALLPGMNSFLKQLEITFRRDPRNGRPRINKKGSFRDKEQKSAGQYFFLE' A
#
# COMPACT_ATOMS: atom_id res chain seq x y z
N MET A 1 -4.92 -10.79 2.38
CA MET A 1 -6.37 -11.04 2.41
C MET A 1 -7.12 -10.02 1.55
N ALA A 2 -6.99 -8.70 1.80
CA ALA A 2 -7.64 -7.69 0.95
C ALA A 2 -7.30 -7.83 -0.55
N THR A 3 -6.04 -8.12 -0.86
CA THR A 3 -5.55 -8.27 -2.23
C THR A 3 -5.98 -9.56 -2.93
N TYR A 4 -6.55 -10.52 -2.20
CA TYR A 4 -7.03 -11.79 -2.76
C TYR A 4 -8.53 -11.73 -3.10
N LEU A 5 -9.25 -10.77 -2.52
CA LEU A 5 -10.71 -10.71 -2.59
C LEU A 5 -11.24 -9.54 -3.43
N ALA A 6 -10.41 -8.54 -3.73
CA ALA A 6 -10.85 -7.29 -4.32
C ALA A 6 -10.20 -7.03 -5.69
N ASP A 7 -11.03 -6.77 -6.70
CA ASP A 7 -10.61 -6.31 -8.02
C ASP A 7 -10.41 -4.78 -8.04
N ARG A 8 -11.21 -4.07 -7.25
CA ARG A 8 -11.16 -2.60 -7.09
C ARG A 8 -11.19 -2.21 -5.62
N VAL A 9 -10.61 -1.06 -5.32
CA VAL A 9 -10.52 -0.51 -3.98
C VAL A 9 -10.93 0.96 -3.97
N ILE A 10 -11.57 1.37 -2.88
CA ILE A 10 -11.85 2.77 -2.56
C ILE A 10 -10.95 3.13 -1.38
N VAL A 11 -10.14 4.17 -1.53
CA VAL A 11 -9.26 4.66 -0.48
C VAL A 11 -9.95 5.82 0.22
N PHE A 12 -10.05 5.72 1.54
CA PHE A 12 -10.54 6.81 2.38
C PHE A 12 -9.35 7.56 2.97
N ASP A 13 -9.37 8.88 2.87
CA ASP A 13 -8.41 9.78 3.51
C ASP A 13 -9.11 10.93 4.23
N GLY A 14 -8.36 11.68 5.03
CA GLY A 14 -8.88 12.79 5.82
C GLY A 14 -8.44 12.74 7.27
N GLU A 15 -9.17 13.45 8.12
CA GLU A 15 -8.86 13.61 9.53
C GLU A 15 -9.95 12.93 10.37
N PRO A 16 -9.61 11.93 11.22
CA PRO A 16 -10.57 11.19 12.02
C PRO A 16 -11.48 12.13 12.82
N SER A 17 -12.79 11.86 12.80
CA SER A 17 -13.82 12.65 13.49
C SER A 17 -14.00 14.10 13.00
N ILE A 18 -13.35 14.51 11.90
CA ILE A 18 -13.44 15.88 11.37
C ILE A 18 -13.92 15.87 9.91
N LYS A 19 -13.18 15.20 9.02
CA LYS A 19 -13.47 15.17 7.59
C LYS A 19 -12.98 13.90 6.94
N THR A 20 -13.70 13.43 5.93
CA THR A 20 -13.35 12.22 5.18
C THR A 20 -13.61 12.44 3.71
N HIS A 21 -12.68 12.02 2.88
CA HIS A 21 -12.82 11.94 1.44
C HIS A 21 -12.65 10.49 0.99
N ALA A 22 -13.51 10.06 0.07
CA ALA A 22 -13.48 8.72 -0.52
C ALA A 22 -13.06 8.86 -1.98
N SER A 23 -12.02 8.12 -2.38
CA SER A 23 -11.59 8.09 -3.77
C SER A 23 -12.64 7.43 -4.66
N GLU A 24 -12.57 7.69 -5.96
CA GLU A 24 -13.25 6.83 -6.94
C GLU A 24 -12.74 5.38 -6.84
N PRO A 25 -13.51 4.37 -7.26
CA PRO A 25 -13.05 2.98 -7.30
C PRO A 25 -11.84 2.82 -8.24
N GLN A 26 -10.68 2.54 -7.66
CA GLN A 26 -9.41 2.34 -8.37
C GLN A 26 -9.06 0.86 -8.48
N ALA A 27 -8.16 0.52 -9.41
CA ALA A 27 -7.54 -0.79 -9.42
C ALA A 27 -6.76 -1.05 -8.11
N LEU A 28 -6.63 -2.32 -7.74
CA LEU A 28 -6.01 -2.73 -6.48
C LEU A 28 -4.58 -2.16 -6.30
N LEU A 29 -3.72 -2.25 -7.32
CA LEU A 29 -2.33 -1.81 -7.23
C LEU A 29 -2.17 -0.30 -6.96
N PRO A 30 -2.75 0.62 -7.75
CA PRO A 30 -2.64 2.06 -7.48
C PRO A 30 -3.33 2.48 -6.18
N GLY A 31 -4.47 1.88 -5.83
CA GLY A 31 -5.16 2.20 -4.59
C GLY A 31 -4.38 1.75 -3.35
N MET A 32 -3.81 0.54 -3.37
CA MET A 32 -2.95 0.05 -2.28
C MET A 32 -1.67 0.87 -2.15
N ASN A 33 -1.06 1.31 -3.27
CA ASN A 33 0.11 2.19 -3.23
C ASN A 33 -0.24 3.54 -2.61
N SER A 34 -1.38 4.14 -2.96
CA SER A 34 -1.84 5.40 -2.39
C SER A 34 -2.11 5.28 -0.89
N PHE A 35 -2.80 4.21 -0.47
CA PHE A 35 -3.09 3.92 0.93
C PHE A 35 -1.82 3.73 1.77
N LEU A 36 -0.89 2.87 1.31
CA LEU A 36 0.34 2.60 2.05
C LEU A 36 1.31 3.79 2.06
N LYS A 37 1.26 4.64 1.03
CA LYS A 37 1.99 5.90 1.00
C LYS A 37 1.55 6.84 2.11
N GLN A 38 0.24 6.96 2.36
CA GLN A 38 -0.29 7.78 3.46
C GLN A 38 0.17 7.27 4.83
N LEU A 39 0.35 5.95 4.98
CA LEU A 39 0.87 5.34 6.20
C LEU A 39 2.40 5.38 6.32
N GLU A 40 3.11 5.84 5.27
CA GLU A 40 4.57 5.78 5.16
C GLU A 40 5.19 4.38 5.36
N ILE A 41 4.45 3.32 4.99
CA ILE A 41 4.87 1.92 5.17
C ILE A 41 5.04 1.25 3.80
N THR A 42 6.09 0.44 3.66
CA THR A 42 6.32 -0.35 2.44
C THR A 42 6.29 -1.85 2.72
N PHE A 43 5.82 -2.64 1.75
CA PHE A 43 5.82 -4.10 1.80
C PHE A 43 6.67 -4.68 0.67
N ARG A 44 7.33 -5.80 0.96
CA ARG A 44 7.98 -6.66 -0.04
C ARG A 44 7.33 -8.04 -0.01
N ARG A 45 7.44 -8.80 -1.10
CA ARG A 45 7.10 -10.22 -1.08
C ARG A 45 8.28 -11.09 -0.69
N ASP A 46 8.00 -12.13 0.09
CA ASP A 46 8.94 -13.22 0.31
C ASP A 46 8.95 -14.12 -0.94
N PRO A 47 10.10 -14.32 -1.60
CA PRO A 47 10.18 -15.10 -2.84
C PRO A 47 9.84 -16.58 -2.65
N ARG A 48 9.87 -17.11 -1.43
CA ARG A 48 9.63 -18.54 -1.18
C ARG A 48 8.15 -18.88 -1.04
N ASN A 49 7.35 -17.95 -0.51
CA ASN A 49 5.96 -18.23 -0.12
C ASN A 49 4.97 -17.12 -0.52
N GLY A 50 5.43 -16.08 -1.21
CA GLY A 50 4.61 -14.97 -1.69
C GLY A 50 4.02 -14.09 -0.58
N ARG A 51 4.40 -14.30 0.71
CA ARG A 51 3.81 -13.54 1.81
C ARG A 51 4.31 -12.11 1.81
N PRO A 52 3.43 -11.11 2.00
CA PRO A 52 3.85 -9.74 2.19
C PRO A 52 4.59 -9.62 3.53
N ARG A 53 5.75 -8.97 3.49
CA ARG A 53 6.63 -8.69 4.64
C ARG A 53 6.81 -7.18 4.72
N ILE A 54 6.47 -6.61 5.87
CA ILE A 54 6.69 -5.18 6.12
C ILE A 54 8.20 -4.88 6.14
N ASN A 55 8.59 -3.75 5.57
CA ASN A 55 9.95 -3.24 5.71
C ASN A 55 10.10 -2.47 7.03
N LYS A 56 11.30 -2.51 7.62
CA LYS A 56 11.61 -1.65 8.76
C LYS A 56 11.71 -0.20 8.29
N LYS A 57 11.11 0.73 9.04
CA LYS A 57 11.15 2.18 8.74
C LYS A 57 12.60 2.64 8.56
N GLY A 58 12.89 3.29 7.44
CA GLY A 58 14.22 3.83 7.14
C GLY A 58 15.28 2.79 6.73
N SER A 59 14.91 1.52 6.60
CA SER A 59 15.81 0.52 6.01
C SER A 59 16.14 0.85 4.55
N PHE A 60 17.25 0.31 4.03
CA PHE A 60 17.66 0.53 2.64
C PHE A 60 16.51 0.24 1.66
N ARG A 61 15.86 -0.91 1.80
CA ARG A 61 14.73 -1.32 0.95
C ARG A 61 13.49 -0.43 1.12
N ASP A 62 13.23 0.07 2.33
CA ASP A 62 12.12 1.01 2.56
C ASP A 62 12.36 2.34 1.81
N LYS A 63 13.59 2.86 1.86
CA LYS A 63 13.98 4.09 1.15
C LYS A 63 13.94 3.92 -0.37
N GLU A 64 14.49 2.83 -0.87
CA GLU A 64 14.49 2.48 -2.30
C GLU A 64 13.05 2.40 -2.84
N GLN A 65 12.18 1.64 -2.17
CA GLN A 65 10.78 1.48 -2.56
C GLN A 65 9.99 2.80 -2.49
N LYS A 66 10.21 3.62 -1.46
CA LYS A 66 9.62 4.96 -1.36
C LYS A 66 10.08 5.87 -2.50
N SER A 67 11.37 5.85 -2.85
CA SER A 67 11.90 6.65 -3.96
C SER A 67 11.34 6.21 -5.32
N ALA A 68 11.08 4.92 -5.49
CA ALA A 68 10.44 4.36 -6.68
C ALA A 68 8.91 4.56 -6.69
N GLY A 69 8.30 5.03 -5.59
CA GLY A 69 6.85 5.14 -5.44
C GLY A 69 6.13 3.78 -5.35
N GLN A 70 6.86 2.69 -5.08
CA GLN A 70 6.34 1.33 -5.06
C GLN A 70 6.22 0.82 -3.62
N TYR A 71 5.07 1.01 -3.01
CA TYR A 71 4.75 0.61 -1.64
C TYR A 71 4.16 -0.80 -1.55
N PHE A 72 3.59 -1.30 -2.66
CA PHE A 72 2.94 -2.61 -2.76
C PHE A 72 3.29 -3.33 -4.07
N PHE A 73 3.40 -4.67 -3.99
CA PHE A 73 3.68 -5.55 -5.13
C PHE A 73 2.64 -6.69 -5.18
N LEU A 74 2.10 -6.94 -6.37
CA LEU A 74 1.17 -8.05 -6.66
C LEU A 74 1.85 -9.31 -7.19
N GLU A 75 3.06 -9.17 -7.71
CA GLU A 75 3.96 -10.25 -8.14
C GLU A 75 5.28 -10.16 -7.38
#